data_AF-U6D0Q4-F1
#
_entry.id   AF-U6D0Q4-F1
#
_cell.length_a   1.000
_cell.length_b   1.000
_cell.length_c   1.000
_cell.angle_alpha   90.00
_cell.angle_beta   90.00
_cell.angle_gamma   90.00
#
_symmetry.space_group_name_H-M   'P 1'
#
loop_
_entity.id
_entity.type
_entity.pdbx_description
1 polymer ?
#
loop_
_entity_poly.entity_id
_entity_poly.type
_entity_poly.pdbx_seq_one_letter_code
_entity_poly.pdbx_strand_id
1 'polypeptide(L)'
;AAVSFLGGVIQVAMFALQLGSATFLLTEPVISAMTTGAATHVVTSQVKYLLGMKMPYISGPLGFFYIYAYVFENIKSFRLEALLLSLLSIVVLILVKELNEQFKRKIKVVLPVDLVLIIAASFACYCTNMEITYGLEVVGHIPKGIPPPRAPPMNVLSAVITEAFGVAL
;
A
#
# COMPACT_ATOMS: atom_id res chain seq x y z
N ALA A 1 8.04 4.84 13.58
CA ALA A 1 9.11 5.63 14.23
C ALA A 1 10.20 4.72 14.81
N ALA A 2 9.90 3.85 15.76
CA ALA A 2 10.88 2.93 16.35
C ALA A 2 11.54 1.98 15.31
N VAL A 3 10.74 1.30 14.48
CA VAL A 3 11.23 0.42 13.38
C VAL A 3 12.17 1.18 12.44
N SER A 4 11.75 2.36 11.96
CA SER A 4 12.53 3.17 11.03
C SER A 4 13.84 3.69 11.64
N PHE A 5 13.80 4.11 12.91
CA PHE A 5 15.00 4.57 13.62
C PHE A 5 16.00 3.44 13.82
N LEU A 6 15.53 2.29 14.34
CA LEU A 6 16.37 1.13 14.57
C LEU A 6 16.91 0.56 13.25
N GLY A 7 16.10 0.52 12.20
CA GLY A 7 16.52 0.11 10.86
C GLY A 7 17.64 1.00 10.33
N GLY A 8 17.55 2.31 10.51
CA GLY A 8 18.63 3.25 10.15
C GLY A 8 19.92 3.02 10.95
N VAL A 9 19.81 2.75 12.26
CA VAL A 9 20.98 2.40 13.10
C VAL A 9 21.64 1.09 12.62
N ILE A 10 20.84 0.06 12.34
CA ILE A 10 21.32 -1.22 11.80
C ILE A 10 22.01 -1.00 10.44
N GLN A 11 21.43 -0.20 9.56
CA GLN A 11 21.99 0.09 8.24
C GLN A 11 23.36 0.80 8.33
N VAL A 12 23.51 1.77 9.24
CA VAL A 12 24.81 2.43 9.51
C VAL A 12 25.83 1.45 10.08
N ALA A 13 25.41 0.57 10.99
CA ALA A 13 26.28 -0.47 11.54
C ALA A 13 26.73 -1.47 10.46
N MET A 14 25.81 -1.93 9.60
CA MET A 14 26.11 -2.80 8.47
C MET A 14 27.09 -2.15 7.48
N PHE A 15 26.94 -0.85 7.22
CA PHE A 15 27.87 -0.10 6.40
C PHE A 15 29.27 -0.04 7.02
N ALA A 16 29.36 0.29 8.32
CA ALA A 16 30.63 0.34 9.04
C ALA A 16 31.35 -1.01 9.06
N LEU A 17 30.59 -2.10 9.14
CA LEU A 17 31.09 -3.49 9.08
C LEU A 17 31.31 -4.01 7.65
N GLN A 18 31.07 -3.18 6.61
CA GLN A 18 31.19 -3.55 5.20
C GLN A 18 30.35 -4.78 4.80
N LEU A 19 29.23 -5.00 5.50
CA LEU A 19 28.32 -6.12 5.24
C LEU A 19 27.58 -5.99 3.90
N GLY A 20 27.75 -4.90 3.16
CA GLY A 20 27.24 -4.75 1.79
C GLY A 20 27.77 -5.80 0.81
N SER A 21 28.93 -6.43 1.11
CA SER A 21 29.40 -7.59 0.32
C SER A 21 28.53 -8.83 0.51
N ALA A 22 27.81 -8.95 1.63
CA ALA A 22 26.94 -10.09 1.92
C ALA A 22 25.61 -10.02 1.15
N THR A 23 25.24 -8.86 0.60
CA THR A 23 24.03 -8.71 -0.22
C THR A 23 24.09 -9.55 -1.50
N PHE A 24 25.29 -9.92 -1.98
CA PHE A 24 25.46 -10.89 -3.07
C PHE A 24 24.89 -12.29 -2.75
N LEU A 25 24.69 -12.63 -1.46
CA LEU A 25 24.08 -13.91 -1.05
C LEU A 25 22.58 -13.98 -1.40
N LEU A 26 21.92 -12.83 -1.61
CA LEU A 26 20.54 -12.78 -2.07
C LEU A 26 20.51 -12.98 -3.58
N THR A 27 20.11 -14.18 -3.99
CA THR A 27 20.00 -14.53 -5.40
C THR A 27 18.80 -13.82 -6.05
N GLU A 28 18.87 -13.55 -7.35
CA GLU A 28 17.76 -12.95 -8.11
C GLU A 28 16.41 -13.70 -7.91
N PRO A 29 16.37 -15.05 -7.86
CA PRO A 29 15.14 -15.78 -7.57
C PRO A 29 14.55 -15.47 -6.19
N VAL A 30 15.39 -15.27 -5.17
CA VAL A 30 14.93 -14.95 -3.80
C VAL A 30 14.30 -13.57 -3.77
N ILE A 31 14.95 -12.58 -4.40
CA ILE A 31 14.44 -11.20 -4.48
C ILE A 31 13.12 -11.16 -5.28
N SER A 32 13.06 -11.88 -6.40
CA SER A 32 11.86 -11.98 -7.24
C SER A 32 10.69 -12.64 -6.48
N ALA A 33 10.95 -13.74 -5.77
CA ALA A 33 9.94 -14.43 -4.96
C ALA A 33 9.43 -13.54 -3.80
N MET A 34 10.34 -12.85 -3.10
CA MET A 34 9.99 -11.92 -2.02
C MET A 34 9.13 -10.76 -2.54
N THR A 35 9.53 -10.14 -3.65
CA THR A 35 8.80 -9.02 -4.25
C THR A 35 7.42 -9.45 -4.73
N THR A 36 7.31 -10.61 -5.37
CA THR A 36 6.02 -11.18 -5.81
C THR A 36 5.12 -11.52 -4.62
N GLY A 37 5.68 -12.10 -3.56
CA GLY A 37 4.97 -12.38 -2.31
C GLY A 37 4.45 -11.11 -1.65
N ALA A 38 5.29 -10.08 -1.53
CA ALA A 38 4.90 -8.78 -0.99
C ALA A 38 3.81 -8.11 -1.84
N ALA A 39 3.95 -8.11 -3.17
CA ALA A 39 2.95 -7.58 -4.08
C ALA A 39 1.60 -8.29 -3.92
N THR A 40 1.61 -9.62 -3.83
CA THR A 40 0.41 -10.43 -3.60
C THR A 40 -0.24 -10.08 -2.25
N HIS A 41 0.56 -9.94 -1.19
CA HIS A 41 0.07 -9.55 0.13
C HIS A 41 -0.53 -8.14 0.16
N VAL A 42 0.05 -7.19 -0.59
CA VAL A 42 -0.50 -5.84 -0.77
C VAL A 42 -1.84 -5.92 -1.49
N VAL A 43 -1.94 -6.65 -2.60
CA VAL A 43 -3.22 -6.83 -3.32
C VAL A 43 -4.29 -7.40 -2.41
N THR A 44 -3.97 -8.43 -1.62
CA THR A 44 -4.89 -9.01 -0.63
C THR A 44 -5.34 -8.00 0.42
N SER A 45 -4.43 -7.16 0.91
CA SER A 45 -4.77 -6.10 1.87
C SER A 45 -5.71 -5.04 1.28
N GLN A 46 -5.71 -4.87 -0.04
CA GLN A 46 -6.59 -3.96 -0.75
C GLN A 46 -7.98 -4.52 -1.06
N VAL A 47 -8.16 -5.85 -1.03
CA VAL A 47 -9.45 -6.51 -1.36
C VAL A 47 -10.61 -5.94 -0.55
N LYS A 48 -10.40 -5.67 0.75
CA LYS A 48 -11.44 -5.07 1.61
C LYS A 48 -11.93 -3.71 1.10
N TYR A 49 -11.05 -2.89 0.55
CA TYR A 49 -11.40 -1.58 -0.01
C TYR A 49 -12.07 -1.71 -1.38
N LEU A 50 -11.61 -2.64 -2.22
CA LEU A 50 -12.25 -2.93 -3.52
C LEU A 50 -13.71 -3.38 -3.35
N LEU A 51 -13.96 -4.21 -2.32
CA LEU A 51 -15.30 -4.69 -1.99
C LEU A 51 -16.12 -3.70 -1.14
N GLY A 52 -15.50 -2.62 -0.64
CA GLY A 52 -16.13 -1.67 0.26
C GLY A 52 -16.57 -2.26 1.61
N MET A 53 -15.88 -3.29 2.09
CA MET A 53 -16.23 -3.98 3.34
C MET A 53 -15.46 -3.42 4.52
N LYS A 54 -16.17 -3.31 5.66
CA LYS A 54 -15.53 -3.01 6.95
C LYS A 54 -14.96 -4.30 7.52
N MET A 55 -13.64 -4.34 7.64
CA MET A 55 -12.93 -5.53 8.08
C MET A 55 -12.04 -5.20 9.28
N PRO A 56 -12.02 -6.03 10.35
CA PRO A 56 -11.09 -5.84 11.45
C PRO A 56 -9.64 -5.97 10.97
N TYR A 57 -8.72 -5.38 11.72
CA TYR A 57 -7.29 -5.52 11.44
C TYR A 57 -6.85 -6.96 11.75
N ILE A 58 -6.55 -7.73 10.71
CA ILE A 58 -6.03 -9.10 10.82
C ILE A 58 -4.51 -9.04 10.63
N SER A 59 -3.76 -9.63 11.57
CA SER A 59 -2.31 -9.72 11.52
C SER A 59 -1.82 -10.99 12.18
N GLY A 60 -0.61 -11.39 11.84
CA GLY A 60 0.02 -12.62 12.33
C GLY A 60 0.27 -13.65 11.22
N PRO A 61 0.85 -14.81 11.59
CA PRO A 61 1.13 -15.88 10.65
C PRO A 61 -0.17 -16.34 9.99
N LEU A 62 -0.11 -16.63 8.69
CA LEU A 62 -1.27 -17.02 7.87
C LEU A 62 -2.38 -15.96 7.77
N GLY A 63 -2.12 -14.70 8.16
CA GLY A 63 -3.08 -13.59 8.06
C GLY A 63 -3.72 -13.45 6.68
N PHE A 64 -2.97 -13.75 5.62
CA PHE A 64 -3.46 -13.85 4.25
C PHE A 64 -4.71 -14.75 4.11
N PHE A 65 -4.67 -15.96 4.66
CA PHE A 65 -5.78 -16.91 4.56
C PHE A 65 -6.98 -16.48 5.39
N TYR A 66 -6.72 -15.91 6.58
CA TYR A 66 -7.78 -15.36 7.43
C TYR A 66 -8.52 -14.20 6.76
N ILE A 67 -7.82 -13.39 5.94
CA ILE A 67 -8.47 -12.33 5.18
C ILE A 67 -9.50 -12.90 4.22
N TYR A 68 -9.12 -13.89 3.42
CA TYR A 68 -10.05 -14.51 2.46
C TYR A 68 -11.18 -15.29 3.16
N ALA A 69 -10.89 -16.00 4.25
CA ALA A 69 -11.93 -16.67 5.04
C ALA A 69 -13.00 -15.68 5.50
N TYR A 70 -12.58 -14.53 6.04
CA TYR A 70 -13.49 -13.46 6.46
C TYR A 70 -14.31 -12.87 5.31
N VAL A 71 -13.67 -12.66 4.15
CA VAL A 71 -14.34 -12.18 2.92
C VAL A 71 -15.44 -13.14 2.47
N PHE A 72 -15.17 -14.45 2.46
CA PHE A 72 -16.17 -15.45 2.05
C PHE A 72 -17.31 -15.58 3.06
N GLU A 73 -17.01 -15.53 4.36
CA GLU A 73 -18.02 -15.57 5.42
C GLU A 73 -18.95 -14.35 5.38
N ASN A 74 -18.40 -13.17 5.05
CA ASN A 74 -19.12 -11.90 5.03
C ASN A 74 -19.45 -11.42 3.61
N ILE A 75 -19.58 -12.34 2.64
CA ILE A 75 -19.78 -11.97 1.23
C ILE A 75 -21.05 -11.14 1.00
N LYS A 76 -22.04 -11.17 1.89
CA LYS A 76 -23.24 -10.32 1.76
C LYS A 76 -23.03 -8.87 2.19
N SER A 77 -21.89 -8.57 2.82
CA SER A 77 -21.57 -7.25 3.36
C SER A 77 -20.81 -6.35 2.37
N PHE A 78 -20.50 -6.80 1.15
CA PHE A 78 -19.85 -5.94 0.15
C PHE A 78 -20.81 -4.85 -0.34
N ARG A 79 -20.23 -3.78 -0.85
CA ARG A 79 -20.97 -2.63 -1.37
C ARG A 79 -20.79 -2.53 -2.86
N LEU A 80 -21.90 -2.67 -3.59
CA LEU A 80 -21.89 -2.66 -5.05
C LEU A 80 -21.32 -1.36 -5.62
N GLU A 81 -21.64 -0.22 -5.01
CA GLU A 81 -21.12 1.10 -5.41
C GLU A 81 -19.59 1.18 -5.30
N ALA A 82 -19.01 0.66 -4.22
CA ALA A 82 -17.56 0.63 -4.02
C ALA A 82 -16.86 -0.29 -5.04
N LEU A 83 -17.51 -1.43 -5.32
CA LEU A 83 -17.03 -2.38 -6.32
C LEU A 83 -17.04 -1.78 -7.72
N LEU A 84 -18.12 -1.10 -8.12
CA LEU A 84 -18.21 -0.44 -9.42
C LEU A 84 -17.18 0.68 -9.55
N LEU A 85 -17.04 1.53 -8.52
CA LEU A 85 -16.09 2.63 -8.54
C LEU A 85 -14.64 2.12 -8.61
N SER A 86 -14.31 1.08 -7.84
CA SER A 86 -12.97 0.49 -7.85
C SER A 86 -12.66 -0.22 -9.17
N LEU A 87 -13.63 -0.97 -9.73
CA LEU A 87 -13.50 -1.60 -11.04
C LEU A 87 -13.30 -0.56 -12.16
N LEU A 88 -14.12 0.50 -12.17
CA LEU A 88 -14.00 1.60 -13.12
C LEU A 88 -12.62 2.27 -13.02
N SER A 89 -12.16 2.54 -11.79
CA SER A 89 -10.85 3.13 -11.52
C SER A 89 -9.71 2.25 -12.06
N ILE A 90 -9.76 0.93 -11.81
CA ILE A 90 -8.77 -0.03 -12.31
C ILE A 90 -8.76 -0.07 -13.83
N VAL A 91 -9.93 -0.14 -14.48
CA VAL A 91 -10.05 -0.17 -15.94
C VAL A 91 -9.49 1.11 -16.55
N VAL A 92 -9.85 2.28 -16.02
CA VAL A 92 -9.32 3.57 -16.49
C VAL A 92 -7.81 3.64 -16.32
N LEU A 93 -7.26 3.22 -15.17
CA LEU A 93 -5.81 3.18 -14.95
C LEU A 93 -5.09 2.32 -15.98
N ILE A 94 -5.59 1.10 -16.22
CA ILE A 94 -4.98 0.17 -17.18
C ILE A 94 -5.05 0.75 -18.58
N LEU A 95 -6.22 1.23 -19.02
CA LEU A 95 -6.39 1.80 -20.35
C LEU A 95 -5.46 3.00 -20.57
N VAL A 96 -5.40 3.94 -19.63
CA VAL A 96 -4.56 5.13 -19.78
C VAL A 96 -3.07 4.77 -19.73
N LYS A 97 -2.65 3.81 -18.90
CA LYS A 97 -1.25 3.33 -18.86
C LYS A 97 -0.86 2.64 -20.17
N GLU A 98 -1.72 1.78 -20.70
CA GLU A 98 -1.48 1.10 -21.98
C GLU A 98 -1.40 2.12 -23.13
N LEU A 99 -2.35 3.06 -23.20
CA LEU A 99 -2.31 4.14 -24.20
C LEU A 99 -1.04 4.99 -24.04
N ASN A 100 -0.62 5.30 -22.82
CA ASN A 100 0.60 6.07 -22.58
C ASN A 100 1.86 5.35 -23.09
N GLU A 101 1.96 4.03 -22.91
CA GLU A 101 3.05 3.23 -23.48
C GLU A 101 2.96 3.14 -25.01
N GLN A 102 1.76 2.94 -25.58
CA GLN A 102 1.55 2.91 -27.04
C GLN A 102 1.91 4.25 -27.71
N PHE A 103 1.60 5.39 -27.07
CA PHE A 103 1.84 6.74 -27.59
C PHE A 103 3.14 7.38 -27.07
N LYS A 104 3.96 6.65 -26.33
CA LYS A 104 5.25 7.07 -25.77
C LYS A 104 6.21 7.64 -26.81
N ARG A 105 6.08 7.22 -28.07
CA ARG A 105 6.88 7.74 -29.21
C ARG A 105 6.50 9.17 -29.61
N LYS A 106 5.27 9.62 -29.34
CA LYS A 106 4.78 10.98 -29.68
C LYS A 106 4.74 11.91 -28.48
N ILE A 107 4.50 11.41 -27.27
CA ILE A 107 4.39 12.20 -26.05
C ILE A 107 5.63 11.94 -25.19
N LYS A 108 6.55 12.90 -25.15
CA LYS A 108 7.83 12.81 -24.41
C LYS A 108 7.66 13.01 -22.89
N VAL A 109 6.45 13.30 -22.43
CA VAL A 109 6.14 13.61 -21.02
C VAL A 109 5.41 12.42 -20.42
N VAL A 110 5.99 11.83 -19.36
CA VAL A 110 5.32 10.83 -18.53
C VAL A 110 4.20 11.55 -17.75
N LEU A 111 2.95 11.35 -18.17
CA LEU A 111 1.80 11.90 -17.46
C LEU A 111 1.63 11.18 -16.11
N PRO A 112 1.50 11.90 -14.98
CA PRO A 112 1.21 11.31 -13.68
C PRO A 112 -0.28 10.91 -13.60
N VAL A 113 -0.65 9.88 -14.35
CA VAL A 113 -2.04 9.42 -14.52
C VAL A 113 -2.69 9.11 -13.18
N ASP A 114 -1.96 8.49 -12.26
CA ASP A 114 -2.46 8.15 -10.93
C ASP A 114 -2.91 9.41 -10.17
N LEU A 115 -2.17 10.53 -10.28
CA LEU A 115 -2.53 11.81 -9.65
C LEU A 115 -3.77 12.43 -10.30
N VAL A 116 -3.84 12.43 -11.64
CA VAL A 116 -4.99 12.98 -12.37
C VAL A 116 -6.27 12.23 -12.00
N LEU A 117 -6.19 10.90 -11.92
CA LEU A 117 -7.32 10.08 -11.52
C LEU A 117 -7.77 10.36 -10.08
N ILE A 118 -6.83 10.52 -9.14
CA ILE A 118 -7.16 10.87 -7.74
C ILE A 118 -7.87 12.22 -7.67
N ILE A 119 -7.40 13.23 -8.42
CA ILE A 119 -8.02 14.55 -8.47
C ILE A 119 -9.44 14.46 -9.05
N ALA A 120 -9.60 13.77 -10.18
CA ALA A 120 -10.90 13.60 -10.84
C ALA A 120 -11.90 12.84 -9.95
N ALA A 121 -11.47 11.74 -9.32
CA ALA A 121 -12.30 10.95 -8.42
C ALA A 121 -12.70 11.74 -7.17
N SER A 122 -11.77 12.53 -6.61
CA SER A 122 -12.03 13.40 -5.47
C SER A 122 -13.04 14.50 -5.81
N PHE A 123 -12.91 15.11 -7.00
CA PHE A 123 -13.86 16.10 -7.49
C PHE A 123 -15.26 15.50 -7.74
N ALA A 124 -15.33 14.30 -8.34
CA ALA A 124 -16.58 13.59 -8.55
C ALA A 124 -17.26 13.21 -7.22
N CYS A 125 -16.48 12.76 -6.24
CA CYS A 125 -16.94 12.44 -4.89
C CYS A 125 -17.55 13.66 -4.18
N TYR A 126 -16.90 14.83 -4.32
CA TYR A 126 -17.39 16.10 -3.81
C TYR A 126 -18.71 16.54 -4.47
N CYS A 127 -18.81 16.46 -5.80
CA CYS A 127 -20.01 16.88 -6.54
C CYS A 127 -21.23 15.99 -6.25
N THR A 128 -21.01 14.70 -5.97
CA THR A 128 -22.08 13.70 -5.79
C THR A 128 -22.41 13.40 -4.34
N ASN A 129 -21.67 13.98 -3.38
CA ASN A 129 -21.77 13.67 -1.95
C ASN A 129 -21.82 12.15 -1.69
N MET A 130 -20.87 11.42 -2.26
CA MET A 130 -20.84 9.95 -2.25
C MET A 130 -20.86 9.33 -0.85
N GLU A 131 -20.34 10.04 0.15
CA GLU A 131 -20.39 9.63 1.56
C GLU A 131 -21.84 9.58 2.09
N ILE A 132 -22.66 10.56 1.78
CA ILE A 132 -24.04 10.65 2.31
C ILE A 132 -24.99 9.83 1.45
N THR A 133 -24.86 9.94 0.12
CA THR A 133 -25.79 9.32 -0.84
C THR A 133 -25.59 7.81 -0.95
N TYR A 134 -24.33 7.37 -0.98
CA TYR A 134 -23.98 5.96 -1.21
C TYR A 134 -23.30 5.32 0.01
N GLY A 135 -23.12 6.10 1.10
CA GLY A 135 -22.51 5.67 2.36
C GLY A 135 -21.02 5.32 2.26
N LEU A 136 -20.36 5.61 1.14
CA LEU A 136 -18.98 5.21 0.85
C LEU A 136 -18.00 5.80 1.87
N GLU A 137 -16.95 5.05 2.23
CA GLU A 137 -15.90 5.55 3.09
C GLU A 137 -15.01 6.52 2.30
N VAL A 138 -15.05 7.80 2.67
CA VAL A 138 -14.22 8.84 2.08
C VAL A 138 -13.02 9.14 2.96
N VAL A 139 -11.95 9.63 2.34
CA VAL A 139 -10.77 10.08 3.07
C VAL A 139 -11.18 11.26 3.96
N GLY A 140 -11.10 11.07 5.27
CA GLY A 140 -11.50 12.07 6.26
C GLY A 140 -10.53 13.24 6.34
N HIS A 141 -10.54 13.93 7.48
CA HIS A 141 -9.71 15.12 7.67
C HIS A 141 -8.21 14.79 7.69
N ILE A 142 -7.46 15.40 6.77
CA ILE A 142 -6.00 15.35 6.74
C ILE A 142 -5.45 16.59 7.46
N PRO A 143 -4.67 16.43 8.54
CA PRO A 143 -4.11 17.58 9.27
C PRO A 143 -3.17 18.39 8.37
N LYS A 144 -3.27 19.72 8.46
CA LYS A 144 -2.42 20.63 7.70
C LYS A 144 -1.06 20.82 8.39
N GLY A 145 0.00 20.90 7.60
CA GLY A 145 1.35 21.18 8.07
C GLY A 145 2.19 19.92 8.34
N ILE A 146 3.45 20.16 8.72
CA ILE A 146 4.40 19.08 9.04
C ILE A 146 4.18 18.67 10.50
N PRO A 147 4.03 17.36 10.80
CA PRO A 147 3.95 16.92 12.19
C PRO A 147 5.26 17.25 12.92
N PRO A 148 5.19 17.70 14.20
CA PRO A 148 6.40 18.03 14.95
C PRO A 148 7.30 16.80 15.10
N PRO A 149 8.64 16.97 15.09
CA PRO A 149 9.57 15.86 15.29
C PRO A 149 9.32 15.22 16.67
N ARG A 150 9.22 13.89 16.70
CA ARG A 150 9.03 13.11 17.93
C ARG A 150 10.13 12.08 18.06
N ALA A 151 10.72 11.98 19.25
CA ALA A 151 11.69 10.94 19.55
C ALA A 151 11.04 9.56 19.45
N PRO A 152 11.73 8.54 18.90
CA PRO A 152 11.20 7.19 18.85
C PRO A 152 11.05 6.61 20.27
N PRO A 153 9.98 5.86 20.54
CA PRO A 153 9.79 5.23 21.85
C PRO A 153 10.84 4.14 22.07
N MET A 154 11.76 4.34 23.02
CA MET A 154 12.86 3.41 23.29
C MET A 154 12.42 2.07 23.88
N ASN A 155 11.26 2.04 24.56
CA ASN A 155 10.77 0.86 25.26
C ASN A 155 10.37 -0.30 24.33
N VAL A 156 10.04 -0.02 23.07
CA VAL A 156 9.59 -1.04 22.09
C VAL A 156 10.68 -1.49 21.14
N LEU A 157 11.91 -0.98 21.26
CA LEU A 157 13.00 -1.29 20.33
C LEU A 157 13.28 -2.79 20.27
N SER A 158 13.34 -3.46 21.42
CA SER A 158 13.62 -4.90 21.49
C SER A 158 12.55 -5.75 20.79
N ALA A 159 11.29 -5.32 20.85
CA ALA A 159 10.18 -6.02 20.21
C ALA A 159 10.20 -5.90 18.67
N VAL A 160 10.78 -4.81 18.14
CA VAL A 160 10.78 -4.53 16.70
C VAL A 160 12.11 -4.82 16.01
N ILE A 161 13.08 -5.46 16.70
CA ILE A 161 14.41 -5.76 16.13
C ILE A 161 14.28 -6.54 14.81
N THR A 162 13.43 -7.56 14.78
CA THR A 162 13.26 -8.42 13.59
C THR A 162 12.70 -7.64 12.40
N GLU A 163 11.69 -6.80 12.65
CA GLU A 163 11.10 -5.95 11.61
C GLU A 163 12.10 -4.89 11.13
N ALA A 164 12.84 -4.27 12.05
CA ALA A 164 13.85 -3.26 11.74
C ALA A 164 15.02 -3.84 10.94
N PHE A 165 15.45 -5.06 11.25
CA PHE A 165 16.46 -5.79 10.48
C PHE A 165 15.95 -6.09 9.06
N GLY A 166 14.70 -6.57 8.94
CA GLY A 166 14.08 -6.83 7.63
C GLY A 166 13.90 -5.59 6.76
N VAL A 167 13.73 -4.40 7.37
CA VAL A 167 13.69 -3.11 6.65
C VAL A 167 15.08 -2.59 6.28
N ALA A 168 16.12 -2.94 7.05
CA ALA A 168 17.49 -2.49 6.84
C ALA A 168 18.25 -3.31 5.78
N LEU A 169 17.84 -4.57 5.56
CA LEU A 169 18.37 -5.50 4.56
C LEU A 169 17.84 -5.16 3.16
#